data_AF-A0A351FBF3-F1
#
_entry.id   AF-A0A351FBF3-F1
#
_cell.length_a   1.000
_cell.length_b   1.000
_cell.length_c   1.000
_cell.angle_alpha   90.00
_cell.angle_beta   90.00
_cell.angle_gamma   90.00
#
_symmetry.space_group_name_H-M   'P 1'
#
loop_
_entity.id
_entity.type
_entity.pdbx_description
1 polymer ?
#
loop_
_entity_poly.entity_id
_entity_poly.type
_entity_poly.pdbx_seq_one_letter_code
_entity_poly.pdbx_strand_id
1 'polypeptide(L)' 'MHFDPWWNPAAEAQASDRAHRIGQEKQVTVYKMITTATVEEKVLQLQQSKRKLLEQVFEESEATHLSLAVSDLRELI' A
#
# COMPACT_ATOMS: atom_id res chain seq x y z
N MET A 1 -4.45 -17.49 5.68
CA MET A 1 -4.91 -17.71 4.29
C MET A 1 -6.09 -16.80 4.07
N HIS A 2 -6.08 -16.02 2.98
CA HIS A 2 -7.19 -15.17 2.58
C HIS A 2 -7.89 -15.83 1.40
N PHE A 3 -9.18 -16.14 1.58
CA PHE A 3 -9.98 -16.88 0.59
C PHE A 3 -10.53 -15.95 -0.50
N ASP A 4 -10.88 -14.71 -0.14
CA ASP A 4 -11.45 -13.74 -1.05
C ASP A 4 -10.70 -12.40 -0.91
N PRO A 5 -10.53 -11.63 -2.01
CA PRO A 5 -9.89 -10.32 -1.94
C PRO A 5 -10.78 -9.31 -1.22
N TRP A 6 -10.30 -8.80 -0.08
CA TRP A 6 -11.00 -7.77 0.67
C TRP A 6 -10.90 -6.41 -0.04
N TRP A 7 -12.00 -5.67 -0.12
CA TRP A 7 -12.08 -4.37 -0.81
C TRP A 7 -11.17 -3.29 -0.22
N ASN A 8 -10.84 -3.41 1.08
CA ASN A 8 -9.90 -2.56 1.80
C ASN A 8 -8.57 -3.30 2.06
N PRO A 9 -7.50 -2.99 1.31
CA PRO A 9 -6.19 -3.61 1.50
C PRO A 9 -5.63 -3.46 2.91
N ALA A 10 -5.94 -2.37 3.61
CA ALA A 10 -5.42 -2.11 4.96
C ALA A 10 -6.04 -3.04 6.01
N ALA A 11 -7.30 -3.43 5.84
CA ALA A 11 -7.95 -4.39 6.72
C ALA A 11 -7.34 -5.80 6.56
N GLU A 12 -7.00 -6.16 5.32
CA GLU A 12 -6.32 -7.44 5.03
C GLU A 12 -4.87 -7.45 5.57
N ALA A 13 -4.16 -6.33 5.44
CA ALA A 13 -2.84 -6.14 6.03
C ALA A 13 -2.90 -6.30 7.56
N GLN A 14 -3.84 -5.61 8.22
CA GLN A 14 -4.06 -5.73 9.66
C GLN A 14 -4.36 -7.16 10.09
N ALA A 15 -5.16 -7.91 9.32
CA ALA A 15 -5.44 -9.31 9.59
C ALA A 15 -4.18 -10.19 9.46
N SER A 16 -3.30 -9.88 8.51
CA SER A 16 -2.02 -10.58 8.29
C SER A 16 -1.00 -10.24 9.39
N ASP A 17 -0.98 -8.99 9.84
CA ASP A 17 -0.11 -8.49 10.92
C ASP A 17 -0.40 -9.19 12.27
N ARG A 18 -1.60 -9.76 12.45
CA ARG A 18 -1.89 -10.58 13.63
C ARG A 18 -0.99 -11.81 13.72
N ALA A 19 -0.54 -12.35 12.59
CA ALA A 19 0.38 -13.48 12.53
C ALA A 19 1.86 -13.03 12.61
N HIS A 20 2.18 -11.86 12.05
CA HIS A 20 3.49 -11.22 12.19
C HIS A 20 3.59 -10.46 13.53
N ARG A 21 3.82 -11.20 14.62
CA ARG A 21 4.05 -10.61 15.96
C ARG A 21 5.51 -10.74 16.41
N ILE A 22 5.96 -9.77 17.19
CA ILE A 22 7.26 -9.80 17.88
C ILE A 22 7.34 -11.05 18.76
N GLY A 23 8.43 -11.81 18.62
CA GLY A 23 8.62 -13.10 19.30
C GLY A 23 8.19 -14.33 18.50
N GLN A 24 7.71 -14.16 17.27
CA GLN A 24 7.54 -15.26 16.33
C GLN A 24 8.87 -15.59 15.65
N GLU A 25 9.34 -16.83 15.80
CA GLU A 25 10.58 -17.33 15.19
C GLU A 25 10.34 -18.00 13.84
N LYS A 26 9.09 -18.38 13.55
CA LYS A 26 8.72 -19.09 12.33
C LYS A 26 8.34 -18.12 11.22
N GLN A 27 8.79 -18.42 9.99
CA GLN A 27 8.42 -17.66 8.81
C GLN A 27 6.90 -17.71 8.61
N VAL A 28 6.28 -16.53 8.48
CA VAL A 28 4.86 -16.39 8.19
C VAL A 28 4.69 -16.24 6.69
N THR A 29 3.94 -17.16 6.07
CA THR A 29 3.59 -17.10 4.65
C THR A 29 2.11 -16.79 4.51
N VAL A 30 1.79 -15.73 3.77
CA VAL A 30 0.40 -15.32 3.50
C VAL A 30 0.02 -15.74 2.10
N TYR A 31 -0.89 -16.71 2.01
CA TYR A 31 -1.50 -17.12 0.74
C TYR A 31 -2.80 -16.37 0.50
N LYS A 32 -2.92 -15.76 -0.67
CA LYS A 32 -4.15 -15.17 -1.20
C LYS A 32 -4.66 -16.05 -2.33
N MET A 33 -5.88 -16.55 -2.21
CA MET A 33 -6.52 -17.29 -3.28
C MET A 33 -7.27 -16.30 -4.17
N ILE A 34 -7.07 -16.40 -5.48
CA ILE A 34 -7.71 -15.52 -6.46
C ILE A 34 -8.18 -16.38 -7.62
N THR A 35 -9.45 -16.27 -7.96
CA THR A 35 -10.07 -17.00 -9.05
C THR A 35 -9.85 -16.26 -10.37
N THR A 36 -9.22 -16.91 -11.33
CA THR A 36 -8.92 -16.35 -12.65
C THR A 36 -10.19 -16.07 -13.46
N ALA A 37 -10.18 -15.03 -14.29
CA ALA A 37 -11.31 -14.65 -15.16
C ALA A 37 -12.60 -14.29 -14.38
N THR A 38 -12.47 -13.88 -13.12
CA THR A 38 -13.58 -13.40 -12.29
C THR A 38 -13.43 -11.93 -11.91
N VAL A 39 -14.42 -11.41 -11.19
CA VAL A 39 -14.39 -10.04 -10.65
C VAL A 39 -13.21 -9.82 -9.69
N GLU A 40 -12.72 -10.88 -9.03
CA GLU A 40 -11.61 -10.84 -8.07
C GLU A 40 -10.31 -10.31 -8.72
N GLU A 41 -10.04 -10.72 -9.96
CA GLU A 41 -8.88 -10.26 -10.73
C GLU A 41 -8.97 -8.75 -11.05
N LYS A 42 -10.16 -8.27 -11.43
CA LYS A 42 -10.39 -6.84 -11.67
C LYS A 42 -10.22 -6.02 -10.40
N VAL A 43 -10.70 -6.53 -9.26
CA VAL A 43 -10.52 -5.87 -7.95
C VAL A 43 -9.04 -5.76 -7.60
N LEU A 44 -8.26 -6.83 -7.81
CA LEU A 44 -6.82 -6.80 -7.57
C LEU A 44 -6.10 -5.77 -8.45
N GLN A 45 -6.42 -5.74 -9.75
CA GLN A 45 -5.87 -4.77 -10.69
C GLN A 45 -6.20 -3.32 -10.28
N LEU A 46 -7.46 -3.06 -9.91
CA LEU A 46 -7.88 -1.74 -9.44
C LEU A 46 -7.15 -1.32 -8.16
N GLN A 47 -6.95 -2.23 -7.21
CA GLN A 47 -6.19 -1.95 -5.99
C GLN A 47 -4.73 -1.59 -6.30
N GLN A 48 -4.09 -2.29 -7.25
CA GLN A 48 -2.73 -1.98 -7.70
C GLN A 48 -2.65 -0.62 -8.39
N SER A 49 -3.57 -0.34 -9.31
CA SER A 49 -3.64 0.97 -9.99
C SER A 49 -3.85 2.11 -8.99
N LYS A 50 -4.75 1.91 -8.01
CA LYS A 50 -5.00 2.91 -6.95
C LYS A 50 -3.76 3.13 -6.08
N ARG A 51 -3.03 2.07 -5.70
CA ARG A 51 -1.79 2.20 -4.92
C ARG A 51 -0.73 2.97 -5.69
N LYS A 52 -0.50 2.62 -6.96
CA LYS A 52 0.48 3.29 -7.82
C LYS A 52 0.16 4.78 -7.99
N LEU A 53 -1.12 5.12 -8.18
CA LEU A 53 -1.55 6.51 -8.26
C LEU A 53 -1.27 7.26 -6.96
N LEU A 54 -1.55 6.65 -5.79
CA LEU A 54 -1.26 7.26 -4.50
C LEU A 54 0.24 7.47 -4.30
N GLU A 55 1.07 6.48 -4.62
CA GLU A 55 2.54 6.59 -4.57
C GLU A 55 3.04 7.77 -5.42
N GLN A 56 2.55 7.91 -6.65
CA GLN A 56 2.90 9.02 -7.53
C GLN A 56 2.50 10.39 -6.97
N VAL A 57 1.30 10.50 -6.40
CA VAL A 57 0.81 11.75 -5.79
C VAL A 57 1.65 12.12 -4.56
N PHE A 58 2.06 11.14 -3.75
CA PHE A 58 2.92 11.39 -2.59
C PHE A 58 4.33 11.81 -3.02
N GLU A 59 4.92 11.19 -4.04
CA GLU A 59 6.21 11.61 -4.60
C GLU A 59 6.16 13.05 -5.15
N GLU A 60 5.10 13.41 -5.88
CA GLU A 60 4.91 14.77 -6.39
C GLU A 60 4.69 15.78 -5.25
N SER A 61 3.95 15.38 -4.21
CA SER A 61 3.74 16.21 -3.01
C SER A 61 5.03 16.43 -2.23
N GLU A 62 5.88 15.42 -2.05
CA GLU A 62 7.19 15.60 -1.39
C GLU A 62 8.13 16.47 -2.21
N ALA A 63 8.17 16.28 -3.54
CA ALA A 63 8.96 17.14 -4.43
C ALA A 63 8.48 18.60 -4.39
N THR A 64 7.16 18.82 -4.35
CA THR A 64 6.57 20.15 -4.21
C THR A 64 6.86 20.78 -2.85
N HIS A 65 6.77 19.99 -1.77
CA HIS A 65 7.06 20.44 -0.41
C HIS A 65 8.54 20.80 -0.22
N LEU A 66 9.46 20.03 -0.83
CA LEU A 66 10.88 20.35 -0.88
C LEU A 66 11.15 21.63 -1.67
N SER A 67 10.45 21.85 -2.80
CA SER A 67 10.57 23.08 -3.58
C SER A 67 10.13 24.32 -2.81
N LEU A 68 9.02 24.23 -2.06
CA LEU A 68 8.52 25.30 -1.19
C LEU A 68 9.49 25.59 -0.03
N ALA A 69 10.01 24.55 0.62
CA ALA A 69 10.99 24.72 1.70
C ALA A 69 12.30 25.38 1.23
N VAL A 70 12.73 25.11 -0.01
CA VAL A 70 13.91 25.75 -0.61
C VAL A 70 13.64 27.22 -0.98
N SER A 71 12.43 27.58 -1.44
CA SER A 71 12.09 28.99 -1.65
C SER A 71 12.05 29.77 -0.33
N ASP A 72 11.52 29.18 0.73
CA ASP A 72 11.45 29.82 2.05
C ASP A 72 12.85 30.04 2.66
N LEU A 73 13.79 29.11 2.44
CA LEU A 73 15.20 29.28 2.82
C LEU A 73 15.93 30.38 2.04
N ARG A 74 15.52 30.63 0.78
CA ARG A 74 16.11 31.70 -0.05
C ARG A 74 15.59 33.09 0.31
N GLU A 75 14.40 33.20 0.90
CA GLU A 75 13.87 34.49 1.38
C GLU A 75 14.54 34.96 2.68
N LEU A 76 15.19 34.06 3.42
CA LEU A 76 15.83 34.35 4.71
C LEU A 76 17.30 34.80 4.62
N ILE A 77 17.90 34.81 3.43
CA ILE A 77 19.32 35.18 3.18
C ILE A 77 19.35 36.39 2.25
#